data_AF-A0A351J1E1-F1
#
_entry.id   AF-A0A351J1E1-F1
#
_cell.length_a   1.000
_cell.length_b   1.000
_cell.length_c   1.000
_cell.angle_alpha   90.00
_cell.angle_beta   90.00
_cell.angle_gamma   90.00
#
_symmetry.space_group_name_H-M   'P 1'
#
loop_
_entity.id
_entity.type
_entity.pdbx_description
1 polymer ?
#
loop_
_entity_poly.entity_id
_entity_poly.type
_entity_poly.pdbx_seq_one_letter_code
_entity_poly.pdbx_strand_id
1 'polypeptide(L)'
;HFCLANNHSVDFGPEGLADTIHTLQQEGIGYTGVGDNDTNSRNICYLEKDGIRVAIVDVCEHEYTYAKKNLPGANPFDPYTTMFDIQTA
;
A
#
# COMPACT_ATOMS: atom_id res chain seq x y z
N HIS A 1 6.12 -8.70 6.96
CA HIS A 1 5.53 -7.83 5.92
C HIS A 1 4.38 -7.07 6.57
N PHE A 2 4.21 -5.78 6.29
CA PHE A 2 3.12 -4.96 6.86
C PHE A 2 2.15 -4.48 5.78
N CYS A 3 0.85 -4.53 6.10
CA CYS A 3 -0.20 -3.85 5.35
C CYS A 3 -0.37 -2.45 5.94
N LEU A 4 -0.29 -1.43 5.09
CA LEU A 4 -0.32 -0.02 5.49
C LEU A 4 -1.47 0.75 4.84
N ALA A 5 -2.31 0.13 4.00
CA ALA A 5 -3.52 0.80 3.53
C ALA A 5 -4.50 0.96 4.70
N ASN A 6 -4.48 2.14 5.31
CA ASN A 6 -5.34 2.52 6.41
C ASN A 6 -5.57 4.04 6.32
N ASN A 7 -6.77 4.52 6.62
CA ASN A 7 -7.05 5.95 6.62
C ASN A 7 -6.20 6.77 7.59
N HIS A 8 -5.58 6.18 8.61
CA HIS A 8 -4.71 6.86 9.56
C HIS A 8 -3.21 6.73 9.26
N SER A 9 -2.82 6.09 8.15
CA SER A 9 -1.40 5.93 7.77
C SER A 9 -0.67 7.25 7.46
N VAL A 10 -1.41 8.36 7.37
CA VAL A 10 -0.88 9.70 7.03
C VAL A 10 -1.28 10.75 8.07
N ASP A 11 -1.63 10.34 9.30
CA ASP A 11 -2.00 11.28 10.38
C ASP A 11 -0.87 12.27 10.72
N PHE A 12 0.39 11.83 10.61
CA PHE A 12 1.59 12.65 10.78
C PHE A 12 2.08 13.27 9.46
N GLY A 13 1.24 13.29 8.43
CA GLY A 13 1.58 13.80 7.11
C GLY A 13 2.51 12.89 6.30
N PRO A 14 2.90 13.33 5.09
CA PRO A 14 3.81 12.59 4.21
C PRO A 14 5.16 12.25 4.87
N GLU A 15 5.64 13.10 5.76
CA GLU A 15 6.89 12.90 6.50
C GLU A 15 6.80 11.71 7.45
N GLY A 16 5.69 11.56 8.19
CA GLY A 16 5.48 10.41 9.08
C GLY A 16 5.32 9.10 8.32
N LEU A 17 4.64 9.14 7.16
CA LEU A 17 4.56 7.98 6.28
C LEU A 17 5.95 7.59 5.73
N ALA A 18 6.74 8.58 5.29
CA ALA A 18 8.09 8.35 4.79
C ALA A 18 9.01 7.77 5.87
N ASP A 19 8.93 8.25 7.11
CA ASP A 19 9.69 7.73 8.25
C ASP A 19 9.33 6.26 8.55
N THR A 20 8.04 5.93 8.50
CA THR A 20 7.54 4.55 8.64
C THR A 20 8.11 3.65 7.54
N ILE A 21 7.99 4.05 6.28
CA ILE A 21 8.52 3.31 5.13
C ILE A 21 10.03 3.12 5.25
N HIS A 22 10.76 4.18 5.59
CA HIS A 22 12.21 4.14 5.75
C HIS A 22 12.64 3.15 6.83
N THR A 23 11.96 3.18 7.98
CA THR A 23 12.22 2.25 9.10
C THR A 23 12.01 0.80 8.67
N LEU A 24 10.92 0.51 7.95
CA LEU A 24 10.64 -0.84 7.45
C LEU A 24 11.71 -1.31 6.45
N GLN A 25 12.15 -0.42 5.56
CA GLN A 25 13.23 -0.73 4.60
C GLN A 25 14.56 -1.01 5.30
N GLN A 26 14.92 -0.23 6.33
CA GLN A 26 16.15 -0.44 7.10
C GLN A 26 16.17 -1.81 7.80
N GLU A 27 15.02 -2.25 8.31
CA GLU A 27 14.86 -3.55 8.96
C GLU A 27 14.65 -4.71 7.97
N GLY A 28 14.65 -4.43 6.66
CA GLY A 28 14.41 -5.45 5.63
C GLY A 28 12.97 -6.01 5.64
N ILE A 29 12.02 -5.25 6.18
CA ILE A 29 10.61 -5.64 6.28
C ILE A 29 9.85 -5.05 5.08
N GLY A 30 9.30 -5.93 4.24
CA GLY A 30 8.42 -5.50 3.15
C GLY A 30 7.11 -4.87 3.65
N TYR A 31 6.54 -3.99 2.84
CA TYR A 31 5.25 -3.36 3.09
C TYR A 31 4.41 -3.27 1.81
N THR A 32 3.11 -3.04 1.97
CA THR A 32 2.15 -2.82 0.88
C THR A 32 1.06 -1.82 1.27
N GLY A 33 0.30 -1.33 0.30
CA GLY A 33 -0.88 -0.48 0.55
C GLY A 33 -0.61 1.02 0.74
N VAL A 34 0.64 1.48 0.61
CA VAL A 34 1.02 2.90 0.64
C VAL A 34 2.12 3.17 -0.39
N GLY A 35 2.22 4.42 -0.83
CA GLY A 35 3.26 4.86 -1.78
C GLY A 35 3.40 6.37 -1.84
N ASP A 36 4.41 6.82 -2.57
CA ASP A 36 4.71 8.23 -2.84
C ASP A 36 3.75 8.87 -3.87
N ASN A 37 2.97 8.04 -4.57
CA ASN A 37 1.92 8.45 -5.51
C ASN A 37 0.87 7.33 -5.68
N ASP A 38 -0.20 7.64 -6.41
CA ASP A 38 -1.32 6.75 -6.71
C ASP A 38 -0.94 5.45 -7.44
N THR A 39 0.15 5.46 -8.19
CA THR A 39 0.64 4.27 -8.91
C THR A 39 1.43 3.36 -7.97
N ASN A 40 2.33 3.94 -7.17
CA ASN A 40 3.20 3.19 -6.27
C ASN A 40 2.47 2.72 -5.01
N SER A 41 1.40 3.38 -4.59
CA SER A 41 0.58 2.92 -3.46
C SER A 41 -0.13 1.60 -3.74
N ARG A 42 -0.42 1.35 -5.02
CA ARG A 42 -1.07 0.14 -5.55
C ARG A 42 -0.12 -1.05 -5.73
N ASN A 43 0.98 -1.09 -4.98
CA ASN A 43 1.92 -2.21 -5.03
C ASN A 43 1.28 -3.48 -4.41
N ILE A 44 1.45 -4.63 -5.06
CA ILE A 44 0.91 -5.93 -4.58
C ILE A 44 2.01 -6.70 -3.87
N CYS A 45 1.73 -7.20 -2.67
CA CYS A 45 2.63 -8.12 -1.99
C CYS A 45 2.36 -9.55 -2.46
N TYR A 46 3.40 -10.23 -2.95
CA TYR A 46 3.35 -11.66 -3.24
C TYR A 46 4.12 -12.43 -2.17
N LEU A 47 3.45 -13.40 -1.53
CA LEU A 47 4.04 -14.32 -0.59
C LEU A 47 4.02 -15.72 -1.20
N GLU A 48 5.11 -16.48 -1.04
CA GLU A 48 5.17 -17.87 -1.46
C GLU A 48 5.60 -18.74 -0.29
N LYS A 49 4.84 -19.82 -0.05
CA LYS A 49 5.15 -20.80 0.99
C LYS A 49 4.61 -22.16 0.59
N ASP A 50 5.44 -23.19 0.70
CA ASP A 50 5.08 -24.59 0.43
C ASP A 50 4.46 -24.79 -0.97
N GLY A 51 4.95 -24.05 -1.98
CA GLY A 51 4.44 -24.08 -3.35
C GLY A 51 3.11 -23.34 -3.57
N ILE A 52 2.60 -22.64 -2.54
CA ILE A 52 1.40 -21.81 -2.62
C ILE A 52 1.83 -20.35 -2.72
N ARG A 53 1.40 -19.67 -3.80
CA ARG A 53 1.57 -18.22 -3.99
C ARG A 53 0.30 -17.50 -3.59
N VAL A 54 0.43 -16.47 -2.75
CA VAL A 54 -0.65 -15.60 -2.27
C VAL A 54 -0.34 -14.16 -2.67
N ALA A 55 -1.31 -13.50 -3.30
CA ALA A 55 -1.26 -12.06 -3.54
C ALA A 55 -2.07 -11.33 -2.48
N ILE A 56 -1.49 -10.28 -1.90
CA ILE A 56 -2.15 -9.38 -0.95
C ILE A 56 -2.36 -8.04 -1.67
N VAL A 57 -3.63 -7.72 -1.92
CA VAL A 57 -4.07 -6.41 -2.41
C VAL A 57 -4.58 -5.63 -1.22
N ASP A 58 -3.79 -4.65 -0.78
CA ASP A 58 -4.05 -3.86 0.42
C ASP A 58 -4.66 -2.50 0.01
N VAL A 59 -5.87 -2.23 0.49
CA VAL A 59 -6.69 -1.07 0.12
C VAL A 59 -7.47 -0.57 1.33
N CYS A 60 -7.70 0.74 1.43
CA CYS A 60 -8.56 1.36 2.44
C CYS A 60 -9.61 2.28 1.81
N GLU A 61 -10.46 2.88 2.64
CA GLU A 61 -11.44 3.85 2.18
C GLU A 61 -10.82 5.04 1.43
N HIS A 62 -11.60 5.58 0.49
CA HIS A 62 -11.23 6.76 -0.31
C HIS A 62 -11.42 8.06 0.51
N GLU A 63 -10.65 8.21 1.59
CA GLU A 63 -10.74 9.34 2.54
C GLU A 63 -9.77 10.50 2.23
N TYR A 64 -9.15 11.16 3.23
CA TYR A 64 -8.25 12.30 2.98
C TYR A 64 -6.79 11.87 2.79
N THR A 65 -6.47 10.64 3.15
CA THR A 65 -5.10 10.11 3.30
C THR A 65 -4.69 9.17 2.15
N TYR A 66 -5.52 9.04 1.11
CA TYR A 66 -5.18 8.25 -0.07
C TYR A 66 -4.15 8.97 -0.95
N ALA A 67 -3.31 8.18 -1.62
CA ALA A 67 -2.30 8.67 -2.53
C ALA A 67 -2.92 9.30 -3.79
N LYS A 68 -2.29 10.37 -4.27
CA LYS A 68 -2.61 11.02 -5.55
C LYS A 68 -1.35 11.05 -6.41
N LYS A 69 -1.48 11.41 -7.68
CA LYS A 69 -0.35 11.56 -8.62
C LYS A 69 0.93 12.20 -8.05
N ASN A 70 0.80 13.22 -7.20
CA ASN A 70 1.93 13.94 -6.58
C ASN A 70 1.77 14.06 -5.04
N LEU A 71 1.06 13.13 -4.40
CA LEU A 71 0.84 13.14 -2.96
C LEU A 71 0.97 11.72 -2.40
N PRO A 72 1.92 11.48 -1.47
CA PRO A 72 2.04 10.19 -0.80
C PRO A 72 0.77 9.85 0.00
N GLY A 73 0.46 8.57 0.11
CA GLY A 73 -0.67 8.11 0.91
C GLY A 73 -1.00 6.65 0.74
N ALA A 74 -2.15 6.26 1.29
CA ALA A 74 -2.70 4.91 1.22
C ALA A 74 -3.30 4.58 -0.15
N ASN A 75 -3.35 3.30 -0.50
CA ASN A 75 -4.02 2.81 -1.69
C ASN A 75 -5.55 2.82 -1.49
N PRO A 76 -6.30 3.67 -2.21
CA PRO A 76 -7.75 3.70 -2.06
C PRO A 76 -8.39 2.47 -2.73
N PHE A 77 -9.45 1.95 -2.13
CA PHE A 77 -10.32 0.98 -2.79
C PHE A 77 -11.05 1.66 -3.95
N ASP A 78 -10.98 1.06 -5.13
CA ASP A 78 -11.77 1.44 -6.30
C ASP A 78 -12.36 0.16 -6.93
N PRO A 79 -13.68 0.07 -7.14
CA PRO A 79 -14.32 -1.17 -7.55
C PRO A 79 -13.92 -1.65 -8.96
N TYR A 80 -13.30 -0.81 -9.78
CA TYR A 80 -12.79 -1.23 -11.10
C TYR A 80 -11.32 -1.62 -11.02
N THR A 81 -10.52 -0.74 -10.44
CA THR A 81 -9.07 -0.85 -10.37
C THR A 81 -8.63 -1.97 -9.44
N THR A 82 -9.26 -2.08 -8.26
CA THR A 82 -8.98 -3.15 -7.29
C THR A 82 -9.43 -4.51 -7.82
N MET A 83 -10.56 -4.57 -8.53
CA MET A 83 -11.01 -5.83 -9.15
C MET A 83 -10.09 -6.27 -10.28
N PHE A 84 -9.54 -5.32 -11.04
CA PHE A 84 -8.52 -5.60 -12.05
C PHE A 84 -7.22 -6.11 -11.41
N ASP A 85 -6.78 -5.55 -10.27
CA ASP A 85 -5.61 -6.06 -9.52
C ASP A 85 -5.82 -7.50 -9.08
N ILE A 86 -6.98 -7.79 -8.48
CA ILE A 86 -7.34 -9.14 -8.03
C ILE A 86 -7.33 -10.12 -9.21
N GLN A 87 -7.79 -9.70 -10.39
CA GLN A 87 -7.82 -10.55 -11.58
C GLN A 87 -6.43 -10.81 -12.18
N THR A 88 -5.48 -9.88 -12.02
CA THR A 88 -4.19 -9.90 -12.74
C THR A 88 -2.99 -10.32 -11.90
N ALA A 89 -3.16 -10.48 -10.59
CA ALA A 89 -2.14 -10.95 -9.66
C ALA A 89 -1.81 -12.46 -9.78
#